data_AF-A0A963VNC9-F1
#
_entry.id   AF-A0A963VNC9-F1
#
_cell.length_a   1.000
_cell.length_b   1.000
_cell.length_c   1.000
_cell.angle_alpha   90.00
_cell.angle_beta   90.00
_cell.angle_gamma   90.00
#
_symmetry.space_group_name_H-M   'P 1'
#
loop_
_entity.id
_entity.type
_entity.pdbx_description
1 polymer ?
#
loop_
_entity_poly.entity_id
_entity_poly.type
_entity_poly.pdbx_seq_one_letter_code
_entity_poly.pdbx_strand_id
1 'polypeptide(L)'
;NWEGVPGGEHVELTDASAGRHLSLQFKDDVLVGCNSVGWTDHVGVMRGLVEGQIHLGAWKDTLKKDPTRLMDAYLASAQAQSGWNGAQDERRR
;
A
#
# COMPACT_ATOMS: atom_id res chain seq x y z
N ASN A 1 -5.81 -11.12 4.08
CA ASN A 1 -5.16 -11.63 2.86
C ASN A 1 -3.71 -11.20 2.78
N TRP A 2 -2.90 -11.42 3.83
CA TRP A 2 -1.46 -11.13 3.78
C TRP A 2 -0.73 -12.04 2.77
N GLU A 3 -1.30 -13.22 2.51
CA GLU A 3 -0.85 -14.21 1.52
C GLU A 3 -1.36 -13.95 0.09
N GLY A 4 -2.15 -12.89 -0.13
CA GLY A 4 -2.74 -12.56 -1.43
C GLY A 4 -4.07 -13.26 -1.71
N VAL A 5 -4.46 -13.30 -2.98
CA VAL A 5 -5.70 -13.91 -3.47
C VAL A 5 -5.45 -14.72 -4.75
N PRO A 6 -6.27 -15.73 -5.08
CA PRO A 6 -6.16 -16.45 -6.35
C PRO A 6 -6.21 -15.50 -7.55
N GLY A 7 -5.26 -15.64 -8.47
CA GLY A 7 -5.12 -14.77 -9.66
C GLY A 7 -4.62 -13.36 -9.36
N GLY A 8 -4.28 -13.05 -8.10
CA GLY A 8 -3.64 -11.79 -7.73
C GLY A 8 -2.18 -11.72 -8.15
N GLU A 9 -1.65 -10.49 -8.11
CA GLU A 9 -0.25 -10.21 -8.40
C GLU A 9 0.47 -9.80 -7.12
N HIS A 10 1.79 -9.98 -7.06
CA HIS A 10 2.57 -9.60 -5.88
C HIS A 10 3.96 -9.12 -6.23
N VAL A 11 4.61 -8.47 -5.26
CA VAL A 11 6.03 -8.13 -5.28
C VAL A 11 6.60 -8.27 -3.87
N GLU A 12 7.85 -8.70 -3.81
CA GLU A 12 8.60 -8.80 -2.56
C GLU A 12 9.96 -8.12 -2.70
N LEU A 13 10.38 -7.47 -1.62
CA LEU A 13 11.72 -6.93 -1.47
C LEU A 13 12.29 -7.42 -0.14
N THR A 14 13.34 -8.23 -0.22
CA THR A 14 14.05 -8.76 0.94
C THR A 14 15.47 -8.23 0.97
N ASP A 15 15.81 -7.48 2.00
CA ASP A 15 17.18 -7.08 2.33
C ASP A 15 17.63 -7.89 3.54
N ALA A 16 18.18 -9.07 3.27
CA ALA A 16 18.64 -10.00 4.31
C ALA A 16 19.77 -9.41 5.17
N SER A 17 20.58 -8.50 4.61
CA SER A 17 21.70 -7.88 5.32
C SER A 17 21.24 -6.91 6.40
N ALA A 18 20.15 -6.18 6.14
CA ALA A 18 19.52 -5.28 7.10
C ALA A 18 18.37 -5.95 7.89
N GLY A 19 18.07 -7.22 7.65
CA GLY A 19 16.95 -7.93 8.27
C GLY A 19 15.58 -7.32 7.92
N ARG A 20 15.44 -6.78 6.70
CA ARG A 20 14.21 -6.11 6.27
C ARG A 20 13.49 -6.90 5.17
N HIS A 21 12.16 -6.82 5.20
CA HIS A 21 11.32 -7.46 4.19
C HIS A 21 10.06 -6.63 3.95
N LEU A 22 9.62 -6.57 2.70
CA LEU A 22 8.35 -5.99 2.29
C LEU A 22 7.69 -6.91 1.28
N SER A 23 6.42 -7.24 1.49
CA SER A 23 5.60 -8.01 0.55
C SER A 23 4.30 -7.27 0.32
N LEU A 24 3.90 -7.09 -0.95
CA LEU A 24 2.69 -6.40 -1.37
C LEU A 24 1.84 -7.33 -2.23
N GLN A 25 0.55 -7.41 -1.92
CA GLN A 25 -0.41 -8.28 -2.59
C GLN A 25 -1.48 -7.44 -3.29
N PHE A 26 -1.64 -7.65 -4.58
CA PHE A 26 -2.57 -6.91 -5.43
C PHE A 26 -3.70 -7.80 -5.95
N LYS A 27 -4.88 -7.21 -6.02
CA LYS A 27 -5.98 -7.68 -6.86
C LYS A 27 -6.32 -6.57 -7.84
N ASP A 28 -6.25 -6.85 -9.12
CA ASP A 28 -6.36 -5.85 -10.19
C ASP A 28 -5.34 -4.72 -9.98
N ASP A 29 -5.76 -3.52 -9.62
CA ASP A 29 -4.90 -2.38 -9.30
C ASP A 29 -5.03 -1.90 -7.84
N VAL A 30 -5.58 -2.74 -6.96
CA VAL A 30 -5.79 -2.44 -5.54
C VAL A 30 -4.89 -3.29 -4.66
N LEU A 31 -4.30 -2.69 -3.63
CA LEU A 31 -3.55 -3.42 -2.61
C LEU A 31 -4.54 -4.12 -1.66
N VAL A 32 -4.49 -5.46 -1.58
CA VAL A 32 -5.41 -6.28 -0.75
C VAL A 32 -4.74 -6.90 0.47
N GLY A 33 -3.42 -6.76 0.57
CA GLY A 33 -2.64 -7.20 1.71
C GLY A 33 -1.17 -6.81 1.55
N CYS A 34 -0.47 -6.74 2.67
CA CYS A 34 0.95 -6.45 2.69
C CYS A 34 1.56 -6.87 4.03
N ASN A 35 2.87 -7.13 4.04
CA ASN A 35 3.64 -7.41 5.23
C ASN A 35 4.94 -6.60 5.21
N SER A 36 5.36 -6.09 6.37
CA SER A 36 6.61 -5.33 6.51
C SER A 36 7.36 -5.77 7.75
N VAL A 37 8.65 -6.02 7.57
CA VAL A 37 9.63 -6.26 8.63
C VAL A 37 10.73 -5.21 8.49
N GLY A 38 10.98 -4.47 9.57
CA GLY A 38 12.04 -3.45 9.60
C GLY A 38 11.76 -2.18 8.78
N TRP A 39 10.55 -1.99 8.24
CA TRP A 39 10.11 -0.74 7.62
C TRP A 39 8.91 -0.14 8.37
N THR A 40 9.18 0.67 9.39
CA THR A 40 8.16 1.26 10.27
C THR A 40 7.41 2.42 9.64
N ASP A 41 8.08 3.22 8.81
CA ASP A 41 7.51 4.44 8.23
C ASP A 41 6.37 4.17 7.23
N HIS A 42 6.29 2.93 6.73
CA HIS A 42 5.27 2.53 5.76
C HIS A 42 3.98 1.99 6.40
N VAL A 43 3.95 1.71 7.71
CA VAL A 43 2.84 0.98 8.35
C VAL A 43 1.51 1.70 8.21
N GLY A 44 1.47 3.01 8.47
CA GLY A 44 0.24 3.81 8.35
C GLY A 44 -0.28 3.87 6.91
N VAL A 45 0.62 4.05 5.93
CA VAL A 45 0.28 4.11 4.50
C VAL A 45 -0.25 2.76 4.00
N MET A 46 0.41 1.67 4.37
CA MET A 46 -0.01 0.32 4.03
C MET A 46 -1.43 0.02 4.51
N ARG A 47 -1.73 0.39 5.77
CA ARG A 47 -3.08 0.27 6.31
C ARG A 47 -4.09 1.09 5.51
N GLY A 48 -3.77 2.36 5.21
CA GLY A 48 -4.63 3.24 4.42
C GLY A 48 -4.94 2.71 3.01
N LEU A 49 -3.93 2.16 2.33
CA LEU A 49 -4.09 1.55 1.01
C LEU A 49 -4.97 0.30 1.04
N VAL A 50 -4.75 -0.60 2.00
CA VAL A 50 -5.50 -1.86 2.12
C VAL A 50 -6.93 -1.62 2.57
N GLU A 51 -7.13 -0.87 3.65
CA GLU A 51 -8.47 -0.62 4.21
C GLU A 51 -9.30 0.32 3.34
N GLY A 52 -8.65 1.30 2.69
CA GLY A 52 -9.30 2.23 1.77
C GLY A 52 -9.59 1.66 0.38
N GLN A 53 -9.06 0.47 0.06
CA GLN A 53 -9.15 -0.16 -1.26
C GLN A 53 -8.82 0.82 -2.41
N ILE A 54 -7.77 1.60 -2.23
CA ILE A 54 -7.38 2.68 -3.15
C ILE A 54 -6.92 2.07 -4.48
N HIS A 55 -7.55 2.52 -5.58
CA HIS A 55 -7.11 2.17 -6.93
C HIS A 55 -5.79 2.86 -7.26
N LEU A 56 -4.76 2.07 -7.49
CA LEU A 56 -3.41 2.56 -7.76
C LEU A 56 -3.22 2.93 -9.24
N GLY A 57 -4.02 2.39 -10.15
CA GLY A 57 -3.81 2.55 -11.59
C GLY A 57 -2.37 2.20 -11.98
N ALA A 58 -1.72 3.11 -12.70
CA ALA A 58 -0.32 2.95 -13.14
C ALA A 58 0.69 2.82 -11.97
N TRP A 59 0.32 3.23 -10.74
CA TRP A 59 1.21 3.05 -9.58
C TRP A 59 1.43 1.59 -9.20
N LYS A 60 0.50 0.67 -9.52
CA LYS A 60 0.74 -0.77 -9.29
C LYS A 60 2.04 -1.21 -9.97
N ASP A 61 2.20 -0.88 -11.26
CA ASP A 61 3.37 -1.30 -12.03
C ASP A 61 4.66 -0.65 -11.54
N THR A 62 4.56 0.56 -10.97
CA THR A 62 5.68 1.23 -10.32
C THR A 62 6.05 0.51 -9.02
N LEU A 63 5.08 0.16 -8.18
CA LEU A 63 5.30 -0.56 -6.92
C LEU A 63 5.82 -1.98 -7.15
N LYS A 64 5.39 -2.65 -8.23
CA LYS A 64 5.94 -3.96 -8.62
C LYS A 64 7.42 -3.91 -9.00
N LYS A 65 7.95 -2.74 -9.36
CA LYS A 65 9.38 -2.54 -9.64
C LYS A 65 10.13 -2.07 -8.41
N ASP A 66 9.51 -1.19 -7.63
CA ASP A 66 10.07 -0.63 -6.40
C ASP A 66 8.97 -0.50 -5.32
N PRO A 67 8.84 -1.50 -4.43
CA PRO A 67 7.78 -1.50 -3.42
C PRO A 67 8.04 -0.49 -2.29
N THR A 68 9.21 0.14 -2.21
CA THR A 68 9.49 1.17 -1.19
C THR A 68 8.75 2.49 -1.46
N ARG A 69 8.20 2.66 -2.66
CA ARG A 69 7.47 3.87 -3.09
C ARG A 69 6.00 3.94 -2.65
N LEU A 70 5.63 3.21 -1.59
CA LEU A 70 4.26 3.16 -1.07
C LEU A 70 3.71 4.54 -0.69
N MET A 71 4.53 5.40 -0.08
CA MET A 71 4.10 6.76 0.29
C MET A 71 3.77 7.60 -0.94
N ASP A 72 4.64 7.58 -1.96
CA ASP A 72 4.39 8.31 -3.21
C ASP A 72 3.11 7.84 -3.89
N ALA A 73 2.93 6.52 -3.99
CA ALA A 73 1.74 5.91 -4.58
C ALA A 73 0.48 6.29 -3.81
N TYR A 74 0.51 6.24 -2.48
CA TYR A 74 -0.61 6.66 -1.66
C TYR A 74 -0.94 8.14 -1.83
N LEU A 75 0.05 9.04 -1.79
CA LEU A 75 -0.21 10.48 -1.96
C LEU A 75 -0.81 10.78 -3.34
N ALA A 76 -0.28 10.17 -4.40
CA ALA A 76 -0.77 10.37 -5.75
C ALA A 76 -2.18 9.78 -5.98
N SER A 77 -2.43 8.55 -5.51
CA SER A 77 -3.71 7.87 -5.70
C SER A 77 -4.79 8.38 -4.74
N ALA A 78 -4.45 8.64 -3.48
CA ALA A 78 -5.40 9.17 -2.51
C ALA A 78 -5.79 10.60 -2.86
N GLN A 79 -4.88 11.52 -3.18
CA GLN A 79 -5.27 12.88 -3.59
C GLN A 79 -6.10 12.89 -4.89
N ALA A 80 -5.82 11.99 -5.83
CA ALA A 80 -6.63 11.85 -7.05
C ALA A 80 -8.06 11.34 -6.77
N GLN A 81 -8.23 10.46 -5.79
CA GLN A 81 -9.55 9.96 -5.38
C GLN A 81 -10.25 10.89 -4.40
N SER A 82 -9.52 11.85 -3.86
CA SER A 82 -9.96 12.69 -2.79
C SER A 82 -9.97 14.16 -3.20
N GLY A 83 -11.16 14.67 -3.46
CA GLY A 83 -11.55 15.88 -2.73
C GLY A 83 -11.54 15.59 -1.21
N TRP A 84 -10.37 15.37 -0.61
CA TRP A 84 -10.24 14.88 0.77
C TRP A 84 -10.44 16.03 1.76
N ASN A 85 -11.53 15.97 2.50
CA ASN A 85 -11.59 16.57 3.84
C ASN A 85 -10.82 15.64 4.79
N GLY A 86 -9.53 15.92 5.00
CA GLY A 86 -8.73 15.23 6.01
C GLY A 86 -9.29 15.42 7.43
N ALA A 87 -9.03 14.43 8.29
CA ALA A 87 -9.04 14.51 9.76
C ALA A 87 -10.11 15.39 10.43
N GLN A 88 -11.39 15.27 10.04
CA GLN A 88 -12.50 15.94 10.73
C GLN A 88 -13.56 15.00 11.33
N ASP A 89 -13.31 13.68 11.37
CA ASP A 89 -14.23 12.75 12.05
C ASP A 89 -13.95 12.60 13.56
N GLU A 90 -13.54 13.69 14.22
CA GLU A 90 -13.61 13.83 15.69
C GLU A 90 -14.82 14.67 16.12
N ARG A 91 -15.73 15.02 15.20
CA ARG A 91 -16.97 15.75 15.54
C ARG A 91 -18.22 15.17 14.89
N ARG A 92 -18.54 13.92 15.20
CA ARG A 92 -19.94 13.45 15.10
C ARG A 92 -20.37 12.64 16.32
N ARG A 93 -20.85 13.43 17.30
CA ARG A 93 -21.88 13.17 18.33
C ARG A 93 -21.52 12.25 19.49
#